data_AF-A0A0H5PZ51-F1
#
_entry.id   AF-A0A0H5PZ51-F1
#
_cell.length_a   1.000
_cell.length_b   1.000
_cell.length_c   1.000
_cell.angle_alpha   90.00
_cell.angle_beta   90.00
_cell.angle_gamma   90.00
#
_symmetry.space_group_name_H-M   'P 1'
#
loop_
_entity.id
_entity.type
_entity.pdbx_description
1 polymer ?
#
loop_
_entity_poly.entity_id
_entity_poly.type
_entity_poly.pdbx_seq_one_letter_code
_entity_poly.pdbx_strand_id
1 'polypeptide(L)' 'MKNKENEKIKKENTCRTIVNVPIDMDNKFRELAVKRGIAKSQMILFAMGWYLDYSNSMDLMPKMIEALRSSEELLKQDKE' A
#
# COMPACT_ATOMS: atom_id res chain seq x y z
N MET A 1 -20.82 31.33 1.92
CA MET A 1 -20.36 30.98 3.29
C MET A 1 -19.46 29.74 3.17
N LYS A 2 -18.16 29.85 3.49
CA LYS A 2 -17.27 28.68 3.57
C LYS A 2 -17.65 27.88 4.82
N ASN A 3 -17.96 26.61 4.65
CA ASN A 3 -18.50 25.76 5.70
C ASN A 3 -17.39 25.39 6.71
N LYS A 4 -17.26 26.19 7.77
CA LYS A 4 -16.16 26.13 8.77
C LYS A 4 -16.06 24.79 9.53
N GLU A 5 -17.09 23.96 9.48
CA GLU A 5 -17.08 22.65 10.17
C GLU A 5 -16.18 21.61 9.49
N ASN A 6 -15.99 21.69 8.16
CA ASN A 6 -15.14 20.75 7.43
C ASN A 6 -13.62 21.03 7.57
N GLU A 7 -13.24 22.22 8.03
CA GLU A 7 -11.83 22.60 8.17
C GLU A 7 -11.18 22.01 9.43
N LYS A 8 -11.96 21.71 10.49
CA LYS A 8 -11.43 21.17 11.75
C LYS A 8 -10.95 19.72 11.70
N ILE A 9 -11.24 18.98 10.62
CA ILE A 9 -10.88 17.55 10.46
C ILE A 9 -9.96 17.34 9.26
N LYS A 10 -9.26 18.37 8.78
CA LYS A 10 -8.16 18.17 7.84
C LYS A 10 -6.90 17.87 8.65
N LYS A 11 -6.60 16.58 8.82
CA LYS A 11 -5.24 16.18 9.22
C LYS A 11 -4.28 16.66 8.13
N GLU A 12 -3.16 17.26 8.53
CA GLU A 12 -2.13 17.69 7.59
C GLU A 12 -1.72 16.50 6.68
N ASN A 13 -1.51 16.78 5.41
CA ASN A 13 -1.14 15.78 4.39
C ASN A 13 -2.16 14.64 4.16
N THR A 14 -3.46 14.91 4.28
CA THR A 14 -4.52 13.94 3.91
C THR A 14 -5.37 14.43 2.74
N CYS A 15 -5.80 13.49 1.89
CA CYS A 15 -6.76 13.74 0.82
C CYS A 15 -8.04 12.91 1.03
N ARG A 16 -9.16 13.37 0.47
CA ARG A 16 -10.42 12.63 0.46
C ARG A 16 -10.65 12.10 -0.94
N THR A 17 -10.81 10.79 -1.07
CA THR A 17 -11.14 10.12 -2.33
C THR A 17 -12.55 9.56 -2.23
N ILE A 18 -13.34 9.74 -3.29
CA ILE A 18 -14.67 9.14 -3.44
C ILE A 18 -14.56 8.16 -4.61
N VAL A 19 -14.87 6.90 -4.36
CA VAL A 19 -14.79 5.82 -5.36
C VAL A 19 -16.11 5.07 -5.40
N ASN A 20 -16.55 4.74 -6.61
CA ASN A 20 -17.64 3.79 -6.81
C ASN A 20 -17.03 2.39 -6.87
N VAL A 21 -17.47 1.50 -5.99
CA VAL A 21 -17.01 0.11 -5.92
C VAL A 21 -18.20 -0.85 -6.01
N PRO A 22 -18.00 -2.08 -6.49
CA PRO A 22 -19.01 -3.13 -6.42
C PRO A 22 -19.53 -3.32 -4.99
N ILE A 23 -20.84 -3.54 -4.85
CA ILE A 23 -21.48 -3.64 -3.54
C ILE A 23 -21.01 -4.84 -2.72
N ASP A 24 -20.69 -5.94 -3.39
CA ASP A 24 -20.13 -7.15 -2.78
C ASP A 24 -18.74 -6.88 -2.19
N MET A 25 -17.94 -6.04 -2.86
CA MET A 25 -16.64 -5.60 -2.36
C MET A 25 -16.79 -4.71 -1.11
N ASP A 26 -17.74 -3.77 -1.10
CA ASP A 26 -18.03 -2.96 0.10
C ASP A 26 -18.40 -3.83 1.30
N ASN A 27 -19.26 -4.83 1.05
CA ASN A 27 -19.72 -5.77 2.08
C ASN A 27 -18.56 -6.59 2.65
N LYS A 28 -17.67 -7.10 1.80
CA LYS A 28 -16.46 -7.81 2.24
C LYS A 28 -15.55 -6.93 3.09
N PHE A 29 -15.31 -5.68 2.69
CA PHE A 29 -14.51 -4.74 3.49
C PHE A 29 -15.17 -4.44 4.84
N ARG A 30 -16.49 -4.29 4.88
CA ARG A 30 -17.24 -4.09 6.12
C ARG A 30 -17.11 -5.29 7.06
N GLU A 31 -17.29 -6.51 6.55
CA GLU A 31 -17.16 -7.73 7.35
C GLU A 31 -15.76 -7.87 7.96
N LEU A 32 -14.72 -7.65 7.14
CA LEU A 32 -13.33 -7.70 7.60
C LEU A 32 -13.03 -6.62 8.64
N ALA A 33 -13.56 -5.40 8.45
CA ALA A 33 -13.38 -4.30 9.38
C ALA A 33 -14.00 -4.63 10.75
N VAL A 34 -15.21 -5.20 10.77
CA VAL A 34 -15.88 -5.66 11.99
C VAL A 34 -15.06 -6.75 12.68
N LYS A 35 -14.60 -7.77 11.93
CA LYS A 35 -13.78 -8.87 12.47
C LYS A 35 -12.49 -8.37 13.14
N ARG A 36 -11.90 -7.27 12.65
CA ARG A 36 -10.67 -6.70 13.20
C ARG A 36 -10.89 -5.55 14.19
N GLY A 37 -12.15 -5.16 14.44
CA GLY A 37 -12.47 -4.06 15.35
C GLY A 37 -11.96 -2.70 14.87
N ILE A 38 -11.86 -2.47 13.55
CA ILE A 38 -11.37 -1.23 12.95
C ILE A 38 -12.43 -0.56 12.06
N ALA A 39 -12.20 0.69 11.70
CA ALA A 39 -13.07 1.39 10.75
C ALA A 39 -12.93 0.80 9.33
N LYS A 40 -14.04 0.76 8.56
CA LYS A 40 -14.03 0.29 7.16
C LYS A 40 -12.99 1.03 6.29
N SER A 41 -12.86 2.35 6.48
CA SER A 41 -11.86 3.15 5.77
C SER A 41 -10.42 2.71 6.08
N GLN A 42 -10.12 2.35 7.33
CA GLN A 42 -8.81 1.82 7.71
C GLN A 42 -8.56 0.45 7.08
N MET A 43 -9.58 -0.40 6.97
CA MET A 43 -9.47 -1.68 6.26
C MET A 43 -9.18 -1.49 4.76
N ILE A 44 -9.84 -0.53 4.11
CA ILE A 44 -9.57 -0.19 2.70
C ILE A 44 -8.13 0.28 2.55
N LEU A 45 -7.67 1.21 3.38
CA LEU A 45 -6.29 1.71 3.37
C LEU A 45 -5.27 0.59 3.63
N PHE A 46 -5.57 -0.32 4.56
CA PHE A 46 -4.72 -1.48 4.84
C PHE A 46 -4.57 -2.39 3.60
N ALA A 47 -5.68 -2.70 2.93
CA ALA A 47 -5.66 -3.52 1.72
C ALA A 47 -4.90 -2.85 0.56
N MET A 48 -5.06 -1.53 0.41
CA MET A 48 -4.32 -0.75 -0.59
C MET A 48 -2.82 -0.72 -0.28
N GLY A 49 -2.44 -0.54 0.98
CA GLY A 49 -1.03 -0.57 1.41
C GLY A 49 -0.36 -1.91 1.08
N TRP A 50 -1.03 -3.01 1.37
CA TRP A 50 -0.55 -4.35 1.02
C TRP A 50 -0.28 -4.52 -0.48
N TYR A 51 -1.15 -3.99 -1.33
CA TYR A 51 -0.96 -4.06 -2.77
C TYR A 51 0.25 -3.22 -3.23
N LEU A 52 0.44 -2.03 -2.66
CA LEU A 52 1.60 -1.20 -2.96
C LEU A 52 2.90 -1.86 -2.52
N ASP A 53 2.95 -2.42 -1.32
CA ASP A 53 4.13 -3.12 -0.80
C ASP A 53 4.47 -4.35 -1.66
N TYR A 54 3.45 -5.11 -2.08
CA TYR A 54 3.62 -6.22 -3.01
C TYR A 54 4.17 -5.74 -4.37
N SER A 55 3.60 -4.69 -4.95
CA SER A 55 4.08 -4.12 -6.22
C SER A 55 5.54 -3.66 -6.10
N ASN A 56 5.89 -2.95 -5.03
CA ASN A 56 7.25 -2.50 -4.78
C ASN A 56 8.22 -3.69 -4.64
N SER A 57 7.78 -4.76 -4.00
CA SER A 57 8.59 -5.99 -3.86
C SER A 57 8.85 -6.64 -5.22
N MET A 58 7.85 -6.68 -6.10
CA MET A 58 7.99 -7.21 -7.46
C MET A 58 8.99 -6.40 -8.30
N ASP A 59 9.09 -5.09 -8.09
CA ASP A 59 10.06 -4.23 -8.77
C ASP A 59 11.47 -4.34 -8.16
N LEU A 60 11.57 -4.60 -6.85
CA LEU A 60 12.82 -4.66 -6.13
C LEU A 60 13.54 -6.01 -6.29
N MET A 61 12.82 -7.12 -6.25
CA MET A 61 13.42 -8.46 -6.28
C MET A 61 14.31 -8.72 -7.50
N PRO A 62 13.93 -8.36 -8.74
CA PRO A 62 14.80 -8.54 -9.91
C PRO A 62 16.12 -7.78 -9.76
N LYS A 63 16.08 -6.54 -9.28
CA LYS A 63 17.28 -5.71 -9.07
C LYS A 63 18.19 -6.31 -8.00
N MET A 64 17.61 -6.89 -6.95
CA MET A 64 18.39 -7.60 -5.94
C MET A 64 19.08 -8.84 -6.53
N ILE A 65 18.39 -9.61 -7.36
CA ILE A 65 18.96 -10.79 -8.02
C ILE A 65 20.08 -10.38 -8.98
N GLU A 66 19.90 -9.32 -9.76
CA GLU A 66 20.94 -8.77 -10.63
C GLU A 66 22.17 -8.33 -9.83
N ALA A 67 21.97 -7.56 -8.76
CA ALA A 67 23.07 -7.11 -7.90
C ALA A 67 23.85 -8.29 -7.29
N LEU A 68 23.15 -9.36 -6.87
CA LEU A 68 23.79 -10.57 -6.37
C LEU A 68 24.60 -11.28 -7.45
N ARG A 69 24.07 -11.41 -8.67
CA ARG A 69 24.80 -12.02 -9.80
C ARG A 69 26.06 -11.22 -10.17
N SER A 70 25.94 -9.90 -10.27
CA SER A 70 27.10 -9.04 -10.55
C SER A 70 28.16 -9.13 -9.46
N SER A 71 27.75 -9.26 -8.19
CA SER A 71 28.67 -9.46 -7.06
C SER A 71 29.41 -10.82 -7.16
N GLU A 72 28.70 -11.89 -7.52
CA GLU A 72 29.32 -13.21 -7.74
C GLU A 72 30.32 -13.21 -8.89
N GLU A 73 30.03 -12.47 -9.97
CA GLU A 73 30.95 -12.32 -11.11
C GLU A 73 32.24 -11.59 -10.70
N LEU A 74 32.14 -10.50 -9.94
CA LEU A 74 33.29 -9.76 -9.43
C LEU A 74 34.18 -10.64 -8.52
N LEU A 75 33.57 -11.41 -7.61
CA LEU A 75 34.31 -12.30 -6.71
C LEU A 75 35.03 -13.46 -7.42
N LYS A 76 34.59 -13.83 -8.63
CA LYS A 76 35.27 -14.84 -9.46
C LYS A 76 36.48 -14.22 -10.18
N GLN A 77 36.36 -12.98 -10.64
CA GLN A 77 37.46 -12.26 -11.29
C GLN A 77 38.61 -11.96 -10.33
N ASP A 78 38.34 -11.67 -9.05
CA ASP A 78 39.38 -11.42 -8.05
C ASP A 78 40.18 -12.68 -7.63
N LYS A 79 39.75 -13.88 -8.07
CA LYS A 79 40.39 -15.17 -7.75
C LYS A 79 41.24 -15.75 -8.89
N GLU A 80 41.22 -15.13 -10.08
CA GLU A 80 42.13 -15.41 -11.21
C GLU A 80 43.33 -14.45 -11.18
#